data_AF-A0A1H1V3U6-F1
#
_entry.id   AF-A0A1H1V3U6-F1
#
_cell.length_a   1.000
_cell.length_b   1.000
_cell.length_c   1.000
_cell.angle_alpha   90.00
_cell.angle_beta   90.00
_cell.angle_gamma   90.00
#
_symmetry.space_group_name_H-M   'P 1'
#
loop_
_entity.id
_entity.type
_entity.pdbx_description
1 polymer ?
#
loop_
_entity_poly.entity_id
_entity_poly.type
_entity_poly.pdbx_seq_one_letter_code
_entity_poly.pdbx_strand_id
1 'polypeptide(L)'
;MADVEVKYETKTATTVRGMEARSIEKAKQDGWEFVSQTELPLLRTQLSFRRVKPKVNWTPFLILGGVIVVLASIITVMSIVTGGDDGAASVPAAPTATAQAGAEAEVKSEPAADVFVYEGPAYELITAEDPISEGGLRQYWVLTDKLDYSNPSFKEQVKLIITDVTRAAKTTDIIVQVVTDAEIIEAESYSTFESYSATHDADHMKNVLFPKQATDWVAWYAGGYDYDEVALTGADDTYTLDWLPVGYEGHEKWKPLAEG
;
A
#
# COMPACT_ATOMS: atom_id res chain seq x y z
N MET A 1 34.99 3.45 18.29
CA MET A 1 33.88 2.54 18.65
C MET A 1 32.70 3.02 17.83
N ALA A 2 32.22 2.24 16.87
CA ALA A 2 31.09 2.63 16.05
C ALA A 2 29.81 2.23 16.79
N ASP A 3 28.98 3.22 17.14
CA ASP A 3 27.62 3.01 17.62
C ASP A 3 26.85 2.22 16.55
N VAL A 4 26.42 1.00 16.90
CA VAL A 4 25.57 0.20 16.02
C VAL A 4 24.18 0.81 16.11
N GLU A 5 23.82 1.64 15.14
CA GLU A 5 22.46 2.17 14.99
C GLU A 5 21.49 0.99 14.87
N VAL A 6 20.73 0.74 15.95
CA VAL A 6 19.70 -0.31 16.01
C VAL A 6 18.48 0.23 15.27
N LYS A 7 18.22 -0.33 14.07
CA LYS A 7 17.01 -0.02 13.31
C LYS A 7 15.84 -0.80 13.91
N TYR A 8 14.71 -0.13 14.11
CA TYR A 8 13.48 -0.75 14.62
C TYR A 8 12.47 -0.86 13.48
N GLU A 9 11.75 -1.98 13.40
CA GLU A 9 10.51 -2.09 12.65
C GLU A 9 9.36 -1.62 13.53
N THR A 10 8.38 -0.92 12.95
CA THR A 10 7.18 -0.48 13.67
C THR A 10 5.94 -1.10 13.05
N LYS A 11 5.00 -1.54 13.90
CA LYS A 11 3.69 -2.07 13.51
C LYS A 11 2.64 -1.26 14.23
N THR A 12 1.53 -0.97 13.56
CA THR A 12 0.37 -0.35 14.21
C THR A 12 -0.85 -1.21 13.98
N ALA A 13 -1.59 -1.52 15.04
CA ALA A 13 -2.84 -2.28 14.98
C ALA A 13 -3.97 -1.45 15.56
N THR A 14 -5.12 -1.42 14.90
CA THR A 14 -6.33 -0.75 15.41
C THR A 14 -7.24 -1.80 16.01
N THR A 15 -7.62 -1.61 17.27
CA THR A 15 -8.49 -2.52 18.01
C THR A 15 -9.67 -1.78 18.63
N VAL A 16 -10.71 -2.52 19.00
CA VAL A 16 -11.85 -1.97 19.74
C VAL A 16 -11.42 -1.69 21.17
N ARG A 17 -11.83 -0.54 21.71
CA ARG A 17 -11.53 -0.11 23.07
C ARG A 17 -12.01 -1.16 24.08
N GLY A 18 -11.12 -1.61 24.95
CA GLY A 18 -11.31 -2.72 25.87
C GLY A 18 -10.73 -4.07 25.40
N MET A 19 -10.25 -4.19 24.15
CA MET A 19 -9.58 -5.39 23.63
C MET A 19 -8.05 -5.24 23.53
N GLU A 20 -7.49 -4.12 23.99
CA GLU A 20 -6.08 -3.76 23.82
C GLU A 20 -5.16 -4.77 24.47
N ALA A 21 -5.50 -5.25 25.68
CA ALA A 21 -4.68 -6.21 26.41
C ALA A 21 -4.47 -7.51 25.61
N ARG A 22 -5.50 -7.97 24.88
CA ARG A 22 -5.38 -9.17 24.03
C ARG A 22 -4.51 -8.91 22.81
N SER A 23 -4.70 -7.77 22.15
CA SER A 23 -3.89 -7.37 21.00
C SER A 23 -2.42 -7.18 21.39
N ILE A 24 -2.15 -6.61 22.57
CA ILE A 24 -0.80 -6.45 23.11
C ILE A 24 -0.17 -7.80 23.45
N GLU A 25 -0.89 -8.69 24.11
CA GLU A 25 -0.37 -10.01 24.48
C GLU A 25 -0.04 -10.86 23.24
N LYS A 26 -0.92 -10.83 22.23
CA LYS A 26 -0.67 -11.49 20.94
C LYS A 26 0.59 -10.92 20.27
N ALA A 27 0.69 -9.59 20.16
CA ALA A 27 1.86 -8.96 19.56
C ALA A 27 3.17 -9.29 20.32
N LYS A 28 3.13 -9.37 21.65
CA LYS A 28 4.29 -9.80 22.45
C LYS A 28 4.71 -11.24 22.19
N GLN A 29 3.75 -12.16 22.03
CA GLN A 29 4.03 -13.54 21.64
C GLN A 29 4.70 -13.61 20.26
N ASP A 30 4.32 -12.68 19.37
CA ASP A 30 4.90 -12.52 18.03
C ASP A 30 6.25 -11.75 18.03
N GLY A 31 6.84 -11.51 19.22
CA GLY A 31 8.14 -10.85 19.37
C GLY A 31 8.11 -9.32 19.21
N TRP A 32 6.93 -8.70 19.24
CA TRP A 32 6.77 -7.26 19.17
C TRP A 32 6.70 -6.61 20.56
N GLU A 33 7.42 -5.51 20.73
CA GLU A 33 7.34 -4.67 21.92
C GLU A 33 6.25 -3.62 21.75
N PHE A 34 5.39 -3.48 22.75
CA PHE A 34 4.43 -2.37 22.79
C PHE A 34 5.16 -1.03 23.00
N VAL A 35 4.80 -0.03 22.19
CA VAL A 35 5.42 1.31 22.19
C VAL A 35 4.47 2.37 22.70
N SER A 36 3.27 2.45 22.10
CA SER A 36 2.32 3.51 22.42
C SER A 36 0.89 3.09 22.10
N GLN A 37 -0.05 3.76 22.76
CA GLN A 37 -1.48 3.61 22.55
C GLN A 37 -2.05 5.00 22.26
N THR A 38 -2.78 5.13 21.15
CA THR A 38 -3.48 6.35 20.76
C THR A 38 -4.97 6.04 20.71
N GLU A 39 -5.76 6.80 21.48
CA GLU A 39 -7.22 6.69 21.40
C GLU A 39 -7.70 7.27 20.07
N LEU A 40 -8.45 6.47 19.33
CA LEU A 40 -9.12 6.89 18.10
C LEU A 40 -10.61 7.16 18.38
N PRO A 41 -11.30 7.92 17.51
CA PRO A 41 -12.75 8.05 17.54
C PRO A 41 -13.48 6.69 17.49
N LEU A 42 -14.79 6.71 17.80
CA LEU A 42 -15.66 5.53 17.66
C LEU A 42 -15.24 4.31 18.51
N LEU A 43 -14.77 4.55 19.74
CA LEU A 43 -14.33 3.49 20.65
C LEU A 43 -13.22 2.61 20.04
N ARG A 44 -12.37 3.17 19.19
CA ARG A 44 -11.19 2.46 18.66
C ARG A 44 -9.94 2.92 19.38
N THR A 45 -8.90 2.12 19.27
CA THR A 45 -7.60 2.40 19.85
C THR A 45 -6.53 1.87 18.91
N GLN A 46 -5.60 2.74 18.55
CA GLN A 46 -4.43 2.37 17.79
C GLN A 46 -3.31 2.00 18.75
N LEU A 47 -2.72 0.83 18.54
CA LEU A 47 -1.59 0.32 19.30
C LEU A 47 -0.37 0.32 18.38
N SER A 48 0.70 0.98 18.79
CA SER A 48 1.98 0.97 18.10
C SER A 48 2.91 -0.01 18.80
N PHE A 49 3.60 -0.82 18.00
CA PHE A 49 4.55 -1.81 18.42
C PHE A 49 5.88 -1.61 17.68
N ARG A 50 6.99 -2.09 18.25
CA ARG A 50 8.30 -2.12 17.59
C ARG A 50 9.02 -3.43 17.83
N ARG A 51 9.93 -3.80 16.93
CA ARG A 51 10.91 -4.88 17.15
C ARG A 51 12.23 -4.53 16.48
N VAL A 52 13.32 -5.16 16.90
CA VAL A 52 14.66 -4.91 16.30
C VAL A 52 14.70 -5.49 14.88
N LYS A 53 15.07 -4.66 13.89
CA LYS A 53 15.16 -5.05 12.49
C LYS A 53 16.36 -6.00 12.29
N PRO A 54 16.16 -7.26 11.87
CA PRO A 54 17.27 -8.12 11.49
C PRO A 54 17.96 -7.55 10.24
N LYS A 55 19.29 -7.48 10.23
CA LYS A 55 20.07 -7.03 9.07
C LYS A 55 20.17 -8.18 8.07
N VAL A 56 19.34 -8.18 7.02
CA VAL A 56 19.39 -9.22 5.97
C VAL A 56 19.52 -8.59 4.58
N ASN A 57 20.46 -9.11 3.81
CA ASN A 57 20.75 -8.69 2.44
C ASN A 57 19.79 -9.41 1.46
N TRP A 58 18.69 -8.74 1.11
CA TRP A 58 17.59 -9.28 0.30
C TRP A 58 17.75 -9.16 -1.22
N THR A 59 18.91 -8.70 -1.70
CA THR A 59 19.21 -8.54 -3.13
C THR A 59 18.90 -9.78 -4.01
N PRO A 60 19.01 -11.05 -3.55
CA PRO A 60 18.64 -12.18 -4.41
C PRO A 60 17.13 -12.52 -4.46
N PHE A 61 16.28 -11.93 -3.62
CA PHE A 61 14.87 -12.32 -3.51
C PHE A 61 13.88 -11.44 -4.29
N LEU A 62 14.35 -10.36 -4.92
CA LEU A 62 13.61 -9.59 -5.94
C LEU A 62 13.15 -10.42 -7.15
N ILE A 63 13.66 -11.65 -7.31
CA ILE A 63 13.33 -12.55 -8.43
C ILE A 63 12.21 -13.54 -8.06
N LEU A 64 11.87 -13.72 -6.77
CA LEU A 64 10.92 -14.74 -6.32
C LEU A 64 9.49 -14.18 -6.06
N GLY A 65 9.17 -13.01 -6.58
CA GLY A 65 7.80 -12.48 -6.66
C GLY A 65 7.07 -13.08 -7.86
N GLY A 66 6.66 -14.35 -7.77
CA GLY A 66 5.97 -15.06 -8.85
C GLY A 66 4.68 -14.37 -9.33
N VAL A 67 4.09 -13.50 -8.51
CA VAL A 67 2.93 -12.66 -8.87
C VAL A 67 3.38 -11.30 -9.45
N ILE A 68 4.50 -10.72 -8.99
CA ILE A 68 5.06 -9.45 -9.48
C ILE A 68 5.46 -9.56 -10.97
N VAL A 69 6.05 -10.68 -11.39
CA VAL A 69 6.50 -10.86 -12.78
C VAL A 69 5.34 -11.14 -13.75
N VAL A 70 4.26 -11.78 -13.29
CA VAL A 70 3.07 -12.02 -14.12
C VAL A 70 2.25 -10.74 -14.29
N LEU A 71 2.19 -9.86 -13.29
CA LEU A 71 1.48 -8.57 -13.40
C LEU A 71 2.16 -7.57 -14.36
N ALA A 72 3.50 -7.54 -14.42
CA ALA A 72 4.22 -6.71 -15.38
C ALA A 72 3.94 -7.11 -16.86
N SER A 73 3.57 -8.38 -17.10
CA SER A 73 3.25 -8.86 -18.46
C SER A 73 1.88 -8.43 -18.98
N ILE A 74 0.96 -7.99 -18.12
CA ILE A 74 -0.35 -7.46 -18.54
C ILE A 74 -0.20 -6.03 -19.11
N ILE A 75 0.79 -5.26 -18.66
CA ILE A 75 1.03 -3.88 -19.14
C ILE A 75 1.65 -3.86 -20.56
N THR A 76 2.37 -4.90 -20.98
CA THR A 76 3.11 -4.86 -22.26
C THR A 76 2.29 -5.28 -23.51
N VAL A 77 1.15 -5.95 -23.37
CA VAL A 77 0.47 -6.55 -24.54
C VAL A 77 -0.48 -5.58 -25.27
N MET A 78 -0.82 -4.41 -24.72
CA MET A 78 -1.77 -3.49 -25.37
C MET A 78 -1.17 -2.44 -26.33
N SER A 79 0.12 -2.52 -26.65
CA SER A 79 0.77 -1.54 -27.56
C SER A 79 1.15 -2.08 -28.96
N ILE A 80 0.77 -3.31 -29.33
CA ILE A 80 1.16 -3.88 -30.65
C ILE A 80 -0.03 -4.09 -31.61
N VAL A 81 -1.17 -3.45 -31.38
CA VAL A 81 -2.27 -3.44 -32.38
C VAL A 81 -2.83 -2.04 -32.55
N THR A 82 -2.05 -1.18 -33.19
CA THR A 82 -2.53 -0.34 -34.32
C THR A 82 -1.31 0.21 -35.05
N GLY A 83 -1.01 -0.38 -36.21
CA GLY A 83 -0.05 0.16 -37.14
C GLY A 83 -0.55 1.46 -37.77
N GLY A 84 0.38 2.39 -37.97
CA GLY A 84 0.21 3.63 -38.73
C GLY A 84 1.58 4.26 -38.93
N ASP A 85 2.08 4.18 -40.16
CA ASP A 85 3.43 4.51 -40.62
C ASP A 85 3.65 6.03 -40.77
N ASP A 86 4.93 6.38 -40.89
CA ASP A 86 5.55 7.62 -41.40
C ASP A 86 5.64 8.89 -40.51
N GLY A 87 6.90 9.31 -40.29
CA GLY A 87 7.22 10.74 -40.21
C GLY A 87 8.31 11.16 -39.21
N ALA A 88 9.55 10.74 -39.44
CA ALA A 88 10.71 11.36 -38.77
C ALA A 88 10.88 12.82 -39.22
N ALA A 89 10.98 13.77 -38.27
CA ALA A 89 12.02 14.82 -38.25
C ALA A 89 11.86 15.85 -37.11
N SER A 90 12.96 16.03 -36.38
CA SER A 90 13.52 17.29 -35.86
C SER A 90 12.90 18.01 -34.62
N VAL A 91 13.62 17.89 -33.50
CA VAL A 91 13.89 18.99 -32.54
C VAL A 91 14.73 20.10 -33.23
N PRO A 92 14.82 21.38 -32.76
CA PRO A 92 14.89 21.79 -31.33
C PRO A 92 14.27 23.18 -30.92
N ALA A 93 14.39 23.45 -29.62
CA ALA A 93 14.66 24.74 -28.93
C ALA A 93 13.50 25.55 -28.31
N ALA A 94 13.65 25.80 -27.00
CA ALA A 94 13.03 26.87 -26.22
C ALA A 94 13.65 28.26 -26.57
N PRO A 95 13.03 29.40 -26.18
CA PRO A 95 13.27 29.93 -24.83
C PRO A 95 12.08 30.62 -24.11
N THR A 96 12.23 30.65 -22.79
CA THR A 96 11.84 31.62 -21.73
C THR A 96 10.92 32.80 -22.06
N ALA A 97 9.91 33.02 -21.21
CA ALA A 97 9.41 34.34 -20.83
C ALA A 97 9.11 34.41 -19.32
N THR A 98 9.71 35.40 -18.66
CA THR A 98 9.51 35.80 -17.25
C THR A 98 8.63 37.06 -17.20
N ALA A 99 7.62 37.11 -16.34
CA ALA A 99 7.05 38.32 -15.71
C ALA A 99 6.05 37.86 -14.62
N GLN A 100 6.35 37.94 -13.32
CA GLN A 100 6.36 39.09 -12.41
C GLN A 100 5.07 39.17 -11.55
N ALA A 101 5.31 39.30 -10.25
CA ALA A 101 4.40 39.30 -9.13
C ALA A 101 3.28 40.35 -9.16
N GLY A 102 2.12 39.95 -8.62
CA GLY A 102 1.11 40.81 -8.03
C GLY A 102 0.45 40.06 -6.88
N ALA A 103 0.75 40.47 -5.65
CA ALA A 103 0.08 39.98 -4.45
C ALA A 103 -1.25 40.72 -4.30
N GLU A 104 -2.35 39.97 -4.18
CA GLU A 104 -3.59 40.48 -3.62
C GLU A 104 -4.18 39.35 -2.76
N ALA A 105 -4.13 39.57 -1.44
CA ALA A 105 -4.65 38.66 -0.44
C ALA A 105 -6.18 38.76 -0.44
N GLU A 106 -6.84 37.80 -1.07
CA GLU A 106 -8.27 37.56 -0.88
C GLU A 106 -8.43 36.52 0.24
N VAL A 107 -8.94 36.96 1.39
CA VAL A 107 -9.32 36.10 2.50
C VAL A 107 -10.54 35.29 2.04
N LYS A 108 -10.27 34.15 1.40
CA LYS A 108 -11.26 33.13 1.10
C LYS A 108 -11.60 32.44 2.41
N SER A 109 -12.83 32.66 2.87
CA SER A 109 -13.45 31.96 3.99
C SER A 109 -13.18 30.45 3.89
N GLU A 110 -12.51 29.91 4.90
CA GLU A 110 -12.25 28.48 5.06
C GLU A 110 -13.62 27.76 5.18
N PRO A 111 -13.98 26.87 4.24
CA PRO A 111 -15.17 26.05 4.43
C PRO A 111 -14.94 25.16 5.65
N ALA A 112 -15.95 25.00 6.48
CA ALA A 112 -15.91 24.03 7.57
C ALA A 112 -15.51 22.66 6.99
N ALA A 113 -14.37 22.15 7.44
CA ALA A 113 -13.84 20.83 7.10
C ALA A 113 -14.96 19.79 7.17
N ASP A 114 -15.25 19.17 6.03
CA ASP A 114 -16.19 18.06 5.95
C ASP A 114 -15.55 16.90 6.72
N VAL A 115 -16.08 16.60 7.91
CA VAL A 115 -15.49 15.58 8.78
C VAL A 115 -15.70 14.24 8.08
N PHE A 116 -14.63 13.69 7.49
CA PHE A 116 -14.66 12.36 6.90
C PHE A 116 -15.04 11.32 7.96
N VAL A 117 -16.20 10.69 7.78
CA VAL A 117 -16.65 9.55 8.57
C VAL A 117 -16.46 8.29 7.75
N TYR A 118 -15.65 7.36 8.25
CA TYR A 118 -15.46 6.07 7.61
C TYR A 118 -16.72 5.20 7.77
N GLU A 119 -17.42 4.96 6.66
CA GLU A 119 -18.61 4.09 6.58
C GLU A 119 -18.32 2.78 5.82
N GLY A 120 -17.05 2.46 5.61
CA GLY A 120 -16.62 1.25 4.92
C GLY A 120 -16.65 -0.02 5.80
N PRO A 121 -16.29 -1.18 5.22
CA PRO A 121 -16.21 -2.45 5.93
C PRO A 121 -15.17 -2.42 7.07
N ALA A 122 -15.28 -3.33 8.02
CA ALA A 122 -14.22 -3.50 9.02
C ALA A 122 -12.92 -3.97 8.35
N TYR A 123 -11.80 -3.38 8.75
CA TYR A 123 -10.48 -3.83 8.33
C TYR A 123 -9.47 -3.67 9.47
N GLU A 124 -8.39 -4.44 9.41
CA GLU A 124 -7.25 -4.35 10.30
C GLU A 124 -6.00 -3.96 9.48
N LEU A 125 -5.28 -2.95 9.95
CA LEU A 125 -3.95 -2.68 9.44
C LEU A 125 -2.95 -3.61 10.15
N ILE A 126 -2.36 -4.53 9.42
CA ILE A 126 -1.50 -5.58 9.99
C ILE A 126 -0.05 -5.15 10.10
N THR A 127 0.46 -4.44 9.10
CA THR A 127 1.82 -3.89 9.14
C THR A 127 1.96 -2.68 8.22
N ALA A 128 2.91 -1.80 8.55
CA ALA A 128 3.26 -0.61 7.78
C ALA A 128 4.78 -0.57 7.61
N GLU A 129 5.26 -0.95 6.44
CA GLU A 129 6.66 -1.20 6.13
C GLU A 129 7.31 0.05 5.57
N ASP A 130 8.41 0.47 6.17
CA ASP A 130 9.24 1.54 5.64
C ASP A 130 9.82 1.14 4.27
N PRO A 131 9.98 2.11 3.35
CA PRO A 131 10.54 1.84 2.05
C PRO A 131 11.94 1.23 2.15
N ILE A 132 12.20 0.27 1.26
CA ILE A 132 13.47 -0.48 1.22
C ILE A 132 14.59 0.36 0.60
N SER A 133 14.25 1.36 -0.21
CA SER A 133 15.17 2.28 -0.87
C SER A 133 14.81 3.75 -0.63
N GLU A 134 15.79 4.63 -0.78
CA GLU A 134 15.54 6.07 -0.86
C GLU A 134 14.61 6.36 -2.05
N GLY A 135 13.53 7.11 -1.81
CA GLY A 135 12.48 7.36 -2.81
C GLY A 135 11.42 6.26 -2.94
N GLY A 136 11.52 5.15 -2.18
CA GLY A 136 10.49 4.12 -2.16
C GLY A 136 9.21 4.56 -1.44
N LEU A 137 8.10 3.92 -1.78
CA LEU A 137 6.81 4.09 -1.10
C LEU A 137 6.75 3.31 0.21
N ARG A 138 6.14 3.90 1.23
CA ARG A 138 5.76 3.15 2.44
C ARG A 138 4.62 2.20 2.08
N GLN A 139 4.71 0.94 2.50
CA GLN A 139 3.74 -0.10 2.16
C GLN A 139 2.87 -0.47 3.36
N TYR A 140 1.57 -0.56 3.15
CA TYR A 140 0.57 -0.92 4.16
C TYR A 140 -0.13 -2.22 3.77
N TRP A 141 -0.18 -3.17 4.69
CA TRP A 141 -0.91 -4.42 4.54
C TRP A 141 -2.23 -4.35 5.31
N VAL A 142 -3.33 -4.50 4.59
CA VAL A 142 -4.68 -4.40 5.13
C VAL A 142 -5.38 -5.75 5.02
N LEU A 143 -5.87 -6.24 6.15
CA LEU A 143 -6.72 -7.41 6.25
C LEU A 143 -8.18 -6.98 6.37
N THR A 144 -9.05 -7.51 5.53
CA THR A 144 -10.51 -7.31 5.61
C THR A 144 -11.23 -8.65 5.61
N ASP A 145 -12.46 -8.68 6.09
CA ASP A 145 -13.34 -9.83 5.86
C ASP A 145 -13.60 -9.99 4.35
N LYS A 146 -13.95 -11.22 3.94
CA LYS A 146 -14.25 -11.54 2.55
C LYS A 146 -15.43 -10.69 2.05
N LEU A 147 -15.20 -9.96 0.97
CA LEU A 147 -16.21 -9.10 0.35
C LEU A 147 -17.05 -9.90 -0.66
N ASP A 148 -18.26 -9.41 -0.95
CA ASP A 148 -19.10 -9.99 -2.00
C ASP A 148 -18.63 -9.53 -3.38
N TYR A 149 -17.75 -10.32 -4.01
CA TYR A 149 -17.23 -10.01 -5.35
C TYR A 149 -18.28 -10.10 -6.45
N SER A 150 -19.42 -10.74 -6.22
CA SER A 150 -20.50 -10.80 -7.21
C SER A 150 -21.19 -9.44 -7.40
N ASN A 151 -21.01 -8.51 -6.44
CA ASN A 151 -21.58 -7.19 -6.45
C ASN A 151 -20.50 -6.11 -6.65
N PRO A 152 -20.55 -5.29 -7.71
CA PRO A 152 -19.52 -4.27 -7.98
C PRO A 152 -19.31 -3.26 -6.83
N SER A 153 -20.23 -3.17 -5.87
CA SER A 153 -20.06 -2.33 -4.67
C SER A 153 -18.83 -2.67 -3.82
N PHE A 154 -18.26 -3.88 -3.95
CA PHE A 154 -17.01 -4.21 -3.24
C PHE A 154 -15.87 -3.26 -3.61
N LYS A 155 -15.85 -2.74 -4.84
CA LYS A 155 -14.83 -1.80 -5.30
C LYS A 155 -14.87 -0.49 -4.51
N GLU A 156 -16.08 0.03 -4.28
CA GLU A 156 -16.28 1.22 -3.46
C GLU A 156 -15.88 0.98 -2.00
N GLN A 157 -16.18 -0.21 -1.47
CA GLN A 157 -15.75 -0.61 -0.13
C GLN A 157 -14.21 -0.63 0.00
N VAL A 158 -13.51 -1.18 -0.99
CA VAL A 158 -12.04 -1.18 -1.05
C VAL A 158 -11.48 0.23 -1.20
N LYS A 159 -12.08 1.08 -2.05
CA LYS A 159 -11.69 2.49 -2.18
C LYS A 159 -11.86 3.26 -0.88
N LEU A 160 -12.92 2.98 -0.10
CA LEU A 160 -13.11 3.56 1.23
C LEU A 160 -11.98 3.14 2.19
N ILE A 161 -11.61 1.85 2.22
CA ILE A 161 -10.47 1.36 3.01
C ILE A 161 -9.19 2.12 2.65
N ILE A 162 -8.85 2.18 1.36
CA ILE A 162 -7.62 2.85 0.89
C ILE A 162 -7.65 4.34 1.23
N THR A 163 -8.80 4.99 1.06
CA THR A 163 -8.98 6.40 1.42
C THR A 163 -8.71 6.62 2.91
N ASP A 164 -9.28 5.80 3.80
CA ASP A 164 -9.04 5.91 5.24
C ASP A 164 -7.56 5.68 5.60
N VAL A 165 -6.91 4.70 4.97
CA VAL A 165 -5.47 4.45 5.15
C VAL A 165 -4.62 5.63 4.69
N THR A 166 -4.89 6.21 3.52
CA THR A 166 -4.15 7.39 3.03
C THR A 166 -4.35 8.62 3.92
N ARG A 167 -5.56 8.81 4.45
CA ARG A 167 -5.86 9.89 5.41
C ARG A 167 -5.12 9.69 6.72
N ALA A 168 -5.12 8.47 7.26
CA ALA A 168 -4.36 8.13 8.47
C ALA A 168 -2.85 8.30 8.27
N ALA A 169 -2.34 7.94 7.09
CA ALA A 169 -0.94 8.13 6.69
C ALA A 169 -0.60 9.59 6.36
N LYS A 170 -1.60 10.45 6.13
CA LYS A 170 -1.47 11.84 5.67
C LYS A 170 -0.72 11.99 4.35
N THR A 171 -0.85 11.00 3.48
CA THR A 171 -0.27 11.00 2.14
C THR A 171 -1.00 10.00 1.25
N THR A 172 -1.13 10.34 -0.03
CA THR A 172 -1.59 9.42 -1.08
C THR A 172 -0.45 8.64 -1.70
N ASP A 173 0.81 9.01 -1.41
CA ASP A 173 2.01 8.46 -2.02
C ASP A 173 2.51 7.29 -1.17
N ILE A 174 1.74 6.20 -1.21
CA ILE A 174 1.95 4.96 -0.45
C ILE A 174 1.54 3.77 -1.30
N ILE A 175 1.94 2.58 -0.85
CA ILE A 175 1.38 1.31 -1.34
C ILE A 175 0.36 0.81 -0.32
N VAL A 176 -0.80 0.36 -0.78
CA VAL A 176 -1.78 -0.35 0.06
C VAL A 176 -2.14 -1.67 -0.60
N GLN A 177 -1.96 -2.77 0.12
CA GLN A 177 -2.35 -4.11 -0.33
C GLN A 177 -3.51 -4.60 0.54
N VAL A 178 -4.64 -4.89 -0.09
CA VAL A 178 -5.86 -5.34 0.58
C VAL A 178 -6.04 -6.82 0.33
N VAL A 179 -6.07 -7.60 1.40
CA VAL A 179 -6.23 -9.06 1.36
C VAL A 179 -7.27 -9.52 2.37
N THR A 180 -7.74 -10.75 2.21
CA THR A 180 -8.75 -11.38 3.07
C THR A 180 -8.24 -12.59 3.85
N ASP A 181 -6.98 -12.98 3.62
CA ASP A 181 -6.28 -14.02 4.37
C ASP A 181 -4.95 -13.47 4.90
N ALA A 182 -4.73 -13.59 6.21
CA ALA A 182 -3.55 -13.08 6.89
C ALA A 182 -2.27 -13.85 6.51
N GLU A 183 -2.38 -15.11 6.08
CA GLU A 183 -1.24 -15.92 5.65
C GLU A 183 -0.55 -15.31 4.42
N ILE A 184 -1.32 -14.62 3.56
CA ILE A 184 -0.75 -13.87 2.43
C ILE A 184 0.16 -12.75 2.95
N ILE A 185 -0.27 -12.02 3.98
CA ILE A 185 0.54 -10.94 4.58
C ILE A 185 1.80 -11.53 5.21
N GLU A 186 1.67 -12.63 5.96
CA GLU A 186 2.82 -13.29 6.58
C GLU A 186 3.84 -13.77 5.56
N ALA A 187 3.37 -14.28 4.42
CA ALA A 187 4.21 -14.78 3.34
C ALA A 187 4.80 -13.68 2.44
N GLU A 188 4.16 -12.53 2.29
CA GLU A 188 4.58 -11.52 1.30
C GLU A 188 5.14 -10.24 1.93
N SER A 189 4.90 -10.02 3.23
CA SER A 189 5.54 -8.94 3.97
C SER A 189 7.03 -9.21 4.11
N TYR A 190 7.84 -8.20 3.78
CA TYR A 190 9.29 -8.22 3.93
C TYR A 190 9.69 -8.62 5.36
N SER A 191 8.91 -8.14 6.32
CA SER A 191 9.19 -8.30 7.74
C SER A 191 8.90 -9.72 8.28
N THR A 192 8.08 -10.52 7.59
CA THR A 192 7.63 -11.84 8.09
C THR A 192 7.98 -13.01 7.16
N PHE A 193 8.29 -12.74 5.89
CA PHE A 193 8.59 -13.77 4.89
C PHE A 193 9.71 -14.72 5.32
N GLU A 194 10.77 -14.23 5.97
CA GLU A 194 11.87 -15.10 6.41
C GLU A 194 11.40 -16.13 7.44
N SER A 195 10.67 -15.70 8.46
CA SER A 195 10.08 -16.62 9.45
C SER A 195 9.04 -17.56 8.83
N TYR A 196 8.27 -17.06 7.87
CA TYR A 196 7.25 -17.82 7.18
C TYR A 196 7.88 -18.94 6.30
N SER A 197 8.85 -18.59 5.46
CA SER A 197 9.57 -19.54 4.60
C SER A 197 10.45 -20.53 5.37
N ALA A 198 10.88 -20.19 6.58
CA ALA A 198 11.59 -21.12 7.46
C ALA A 198 10.68 -22.24 8.01
N THR A 199 9.36 -22.02 8.04
CA THR A 199 8.38 -22.94 8.62
C THR A 199 7.48 -23.63 7.58
N HIS A 200 7.47 -23.14 6.34
CA HIS A 200 6.67 -23.66 5.24
C HIS A 200 7.56 -24.07 4.06
N ASP A 201 7.35 -25.29 3.57
CA ASP A 201 8.12 -25.83 2.44
C ASP A 201 7.57 -25.37 1.08
N ALA A 202 8.29 -25.74 0.02
CA ALA A 202 7.90 -25.40 -1.35
C ALA A 202 6.54 -25.99 -1.76
N ASP A 203 6.14 -27.13 -1.18
CA ASP A 203 4.84 -27.74 -1.46
C ASP A 203 3.71 -26.94 -0.83
N HIS A 204 3.90 -26.42 0.38
CA HIS A 204 2.96 -25.49 1.01
C HIS A 204 2.81 -24.21 0.19
N MET A 205 3.93 -23.60 -0.23
CA MET A 205 3.90 -22.40 -1.08
C MET A 205 3.08 -22.64 -2.36
N LYS A 206 3.34 -23.77 -3.03
CA LYS A 206 2.70 -24.09 -4.31
C LYS A 206 1.23 -24.47 -4.17
N ASN A 207 0.89 -25.30 -3.19
CA ASN A 207 -0.40 -25.96 -3.12
C ASN A 207 -1.38 -25.27 -2.16
N VAL A 208 -0.90 -24.39 -1.28
CA VAL A 208 -1.72 -23.66 -0.31
C VAL A 208 -1.66 -22.16 -0.57
N LEU A 209 -0.46 -21.58 -0.54
CA LEU A 209 -0.31 -20.12 -0.60
C LEU A 209 -0.70 -19.55 -1.97
N PHE A 210 -0.18 -20.09 -3.09
CA PHE A 210 -0.51 -19.53 -4.41
C PHE A 210 -2.00 -19.62 -4.76
N PRO A 211 -2.73 -20.72 -4.48
CA PRO A 211 -4.18 -20.74 -4.62
C PRO A 211 -4.88 -19.68 -3.77
N LYS A 212 -4.44 -19.46 -2.52
CA LYS A 212 -4.98 -18.40 -1.66
C LYS A 212 -4.75 -17.02 -2.26
N GLN A 213 -3.52 -16.70 -2.68
CA GLN A 213 -3.18 -15.41 -3.28
C GLN A 213 -4.06 -15.07 -4.49
N ALA A 214 -4.41 -16.06 -5.31
CA ALA A 214 -5.29 -15.83 -6.46
C ALA A 214 -6.73 -15.43 -6.06
N THR A 215 -7.22 -15.85 -4.89
CA THR A 215 -8.64 -15.67 -4.52
C THR A 215 -8.87 -14.69 -3.38
N ASP A 216 -7.87 -14.49 -2.54
CA ASP A 216 -7.97 -13.72 -1.29
C ASP A 216 -7.14 -12.43 -1.33
N TRP A 217 -6.43 -12.16 -2.43
CA TRP A 217 -5.85 -10.85 -2.71
C TRP A 217 -6.86 -9.99 -3.48
N VAL A 218 -7.27 -8.87 -2.88
CA VAL A 218 -8.41 -8.08 -3.36
C VAL A 218 -7.95 -6.91 -4.22
N ALA A 219 -6.96 -6.16 -3.74
CA ALA A 219 -6.50 -5.00 -4.46
C ALA A 219 -5.07 -4.60 -4.13
N TRP A 220 -4.44 -3.92 -5.07
CA TRP A 220 -3.15 -3.26 -4.90
C TRP A 220 -3.25 -1.82 -5.38
N TYR A 221 -3.03 -0.90 -4.46
CA TYR A 221 -2.93 0.52 -4.75
C TYR A 221 -1.46 0.95 -4.69
N ALA A 222 -1.03 1.73 -5.69
CA ALA A 222 0.25 2.41 -5.70
C ALA A 222 0.01 3.88 -6.08
N GLY A 223 0.44 4.80 -5.21
CA GLY A 223 0.24 6.23 -5.42
C GLY A 223 1.53 6.98 -5.71
N GLY A 224 1.50 7.80 -6.76
CA GLY A 224 2.47 8.88 -6.97
C GLY A 224 3.84 8.45 -7.48
N TYR A 225 4.06 7.17 -7.77
CA TYR A 225 5.36 6.62 -8.16
C TYR A 225 5.39 6.28 -9.65
N ASP A 226 6.30 6.90 -10.37
CA ASP A 226 6.61 6.59 -11.76
C ASP A 226 7.71 5.52 -11.81
N TYR A 227 7.37 4.37 -12.39
CA TYR A 227 8.29 3.23 -12.50
C TYR A 227 9.33 3.38 -13.62
N ASP A 228 9.05 4.21 -14.63
CA ASP A 228 9.98 4.50 -15.72
C ASP A 228 11.04 5.51 -15.26
N GLU A 229 10.62 6.53 -14.50
CA GLU A 229 11.51 7.54 -13.92
C GLU A 229 12.12 7.12 -12.57
N VAL A 230 11.58 6.06 -11.95
CA VAL A 230 12.01 5.53 -10.64
C VAL A 230 11.92 6.63 -9.56
N ALA A 231 10.85 7.43 -9.61
CA ALA A 231 10.70 8.64 -8.80
C ALA A 231 9.24 8.93 -8.43
N LEU A 232 9.06 9.70 -7.35
CA LEU A 232 7.77 10.30 -7.03
C LEU A 232 7.53 11.51 -7.94
N THR A 233 6.44 11.50 -8.72
CA THR A 233 6.15 12.58 -9.68
C THR A 233 4.87 13.34 -9.31
N GLY A 234 3.98 12.75 -8.50
CA GLY A 234 2.70 13.33 -8.12
C GLY A 234 1.71 13.50 -9.28
N ALA A 235 2.06 13.01 -10.48
CA ALA A 235 1.21 13.07 -11.67
C ALA A 235 0.01 12.13 -11.52
N ASP A 236 -1.19 12.57 -11.91
CA ASP A 236 -2.43 11.82 -11.65
C ASP A 236 -2.44 10.41 -12.29
N ASP A 237 -1.66 10.19 -13.34
CA ASP A 237 -1.53 8.89 -13.99
C ASP A 237 -0.60 7.90 -13.28
N THR A 238 0.13 8.34 -12.25
CA THR A 238 0.96 7.49 -11.38
C THR A 238 0.20 6.98 -10.15
N TYR A 239 -1.12 7.21 -10.10
CA TYR A 239 -2.01 6.68 -9.06
C TYR A 239 -2.84 5.54 -9.64
N THR A 240 -2.52 4.32 -9.26
CA THR A 240 -3.10 3.11 -9.84
C THR A 240 -3.75 2.24 -8.79
N LEU A 241 -4.84 1.58 -9.18
CA LEU A 241 -5.53 0.58 -8.40
C LEU A 241 -5.76 -0.66 -9.27
N ASP A 242 -5.09 -1.74 -8.91
CA ASP A 242 -5.22 -3.05 -9.53
C ASP A 242 -6.17 -3.92 -8.72
N TRP A 243 -7.16 -4.49 -9.40
CA TRP A 243 -8.11 -5.45 -8.89
C TRP A 243 -7.56 -6.85 -9.16
N LEU A 244 -7.41 -7.64 -8.10
CA LEU A 244 -6.71 -8.93 -8.15
C LEU A 244 -7.53 -10.19 -7.84
N PRO A 245 -8.81 -10.16 -7.38
CA PRO A 245 -9.51 -11.41 -7.15
C PRO A 245 -9.83 -12.06 -8.49
N VAL A 246 -9.61 -13.37 -8.57
CA VAL A 246 -9.91 -14.17 -9.77
C VAL A 246 -11.31 -13.86 -10.31
N GLY A 247 -11.37 -13.53 -11.61
CA GLY A 247 -12.61 -13.23 -12.34
C GLY A 247 -13.04 -11.76 -12.31
N TYR A 248 -12.33 -10.89 -11.59
CA TYR A 248 -12.57 -9.44 -11.55
C TYR A 248 -11.28 -8.64 -11.74
N GLU A 249 -10.30 -9.24 -12.41
CA GLU A 249 -9.01 -8.61 -12.69
C GLU A 249 -9.21 -7.32 -13.50
N GLY A 250 -8.50 -6.25 -13.11
CA GLY A 250 -8.62 -4.98 -13.82
C GLY A 250 -7.71 -3.92 -13.26
N HIS A 251 -7.51 -2.86 -14.04
CA HIS A 251 -6.65 -1.74 -13.69
C HIS A 251 -7.44 -0.44 -13.83
N GLU A 252 -7.29 0.47 -12.90
CA GLU A 252 -7.80 1.84 -13.04
C GLU A 252 -6.81 2.87 -12.53
N LYS A 253 -6.83 4.05 -13.15
CA LYS A 253 -6.17 5.25 -12.64
C LYS A 253 -7.10 5.90 -11.64
N TRP A 254 -6.70 5.92 -10.37
CA TRP A 254 -7.53 6.43 -9.29
C TRP A 254 -6.67 6.93 -8.15
N LYS A 255 -6.93 8.18 -7.74
CA LYS A 255 -6.29 8.85 -6.61
C LYS A 255 -7.35 9.09 -5.52
N PRO A 256 -7.11 8.66 -4.27
CA PRO A 256 -7.98 8.99 -3.15
C PRO A 256 -8.09 10.50 -2.98
N LEU A 257 -9.28 10.99 -2.63
CA LEU A 257 -9.48 12.41 -2.35
C LEU A 257 -8.65 12.80 -1.10
N ALA A 258 -7.74 13.75 -1.29
CA ALA A 258 -6.78 14.15 -0.25
C ALA A 258 -7.40 14.98 0.90
N GLU A 259 -8.66 15.40 0.80
CA GLU A 259 -9.21 16.38 1.74
C GLU A 259 -10.56 15.99 2.36
N GLY A 260 -10.65 16.39 3.61
CA GLY A 260 -11.79 16.58 4.49
C GLY A 260 -11.22 17.32 5.67
#